data_AF-A0A928NHT9-F1
#
_entry.id   AF-A0A928NHT9-F1
#
_cell.length_a   1.000
_cell.length_b   1.000
_cell.length_c   1.000
_cell.angle_alpha   90.00
_cell.angle_beta   90.00
_cell.angle_gamma   90.00
#
_symmetry.space_group_name_H-M   'P 1'
#
loop_
_entity.id
_entity.type
_entity.pdbx_description
1 polymer ?
#
loop_
_entity_poly.entity_id
_entity_poly.type
_entity_poly.pdbx_seq_one_letter_code
_entity_poly.pdbx_strand_id
1 'polypeptide(L)'
;MRNQDFILEAKKHNITEIGFISAKPYNHLFEKEYKSIVVALFPYFCGYPEESNISLYTRGMDYHIVVKDIFDDIFDRLSVSDYEIYSDVGPEIDTKLAYESGLGIKGINGLIINKKYGSYVFIGYALCNEEFEYSLPSYNSCIGCKKCVNACPGNAISDDGKVDVSKCLSNITQTKGDLTNNQRDEIVDSGVIFGCDICQKVCPHNKDISMTEIREFNEKLIDNLYLEDIKNLSNKEFKNKFGNRAFSWRGKALLERNLKYFGDRYEHNKTES
;
A
#
# COMPACT_ATOMS: atom_id res chain seq x y z
N MET A 1 -18.42 14.98 16.90
CA MET A 1 -19.25 14.11 16.04
C MET A 1 -19.45 12.73 16.68
N ARG A 2 -20.54 11.98 16.41
CA ARG A 2 -20.61 10.58 16.87
C ARG A 2 -19.83 9.68 15.91
N ASN A 3 -19.03 8.75 16.44
CA ASN A 3 -18.27 7.79 15.63
C ASN A 3 -19.15 7.07 14.59
N GLN A 4 -20.38 6.72 14.99
CA GLN A 4 -21.33 6.03 14.11
C GLN A 4 -21.70 6.82 12.85
N ASP A 5 -21.76 8.15 12.92
CA ASP A 5 -22.11 8.96 11.75
C ASP A 5 -21.01 8.85 10.69
N PHE A 6 -19.74 8.95 11.10
CA PHE A 6 -18.58 8.75 10.21
C PHE A 6 -18.52 7.32 9.65
N ILE A 7 -18.71 6.32 10.52
CA ILE A 7 -18.68 4.91 10.10
C ILE A 7 -19.78 4.60 9.09
N LEU A 8 -20.97 5.19 9.23
CA LEU A 8 -22.07 4.99 8.29
C LEU A 8 -21.77 5.57 6.91
N GLU A 9 -21.15 6.74 6.82
CA GLU A 9 -20.72 7.31 5.54
C GLU A 9 -19.60 6.49 4.91
N ALA A 10 -18.59 6.10 5.69
CA ALA A 10 -17.48 5.29 5.19
C ALA A 10 -17.92 3.90 4.69
N LYS A 11 -18.94 3.29 5.29
CA LYS A 11 -19.53 2.03 4.81
C LYS A 11 -20.12 2.13 3.40
N LYS A 12 -20.55 3.32 2.96
CA LYS A 12 -21.03 3.53 1.58
C LYS A 12 -19.91 3.38 0.55
N HIS A 13 -18.66 3.51 1.01
CA HIS A 13 -17.43 3.31 0.23
C HIS A 13 -16.76 1.95 0.50
N ASN A 14 -17.48 1.00 1.10
CA ASN A 14 -16.97 -0.32 1.50
C ASN A 14 -15.81 -0.28 2.50
N ILE A 15 -15.66 0.82 3.25
CA ILE A 15 -14.67 0.96 4.32
C ILE A 15 -15.31 0.53 5.64
N THR A 16 -14.78 -0.55 6.22
CA THR A 16 -15.33 -1.14 7.46
C THR A 16 -14.38 -1.09 8.65
N GLU A 17 -13.11 -0.80 8.42
CA GLU A 17 -12.06 -0.80 9.44
C GLU A 17 -11.61 0.64 9.68
N ILE A 18 -12.20 1.27 10.70
CA ILE A 18 -12.02 2.69 11.03
C ILE A 18 -11.79 2.81 12.52
N GLY A 19 -10.78 3.58 12.89
CA GLY A 19 -10.46 3.88 14.28
C GLY A 19 -10.18 5.36 14.45
N PHE A 20 -10.32 5.81 15.69
CA PHE A 20 -10.25 7.22 16.04
C PHE A 20 -9.22 7.37 17.16
N ILE A 21 -8.28 8.29 17.05
CA ILE A 21 -7.34 8.58 18.13
C ILE A 21 -7.21 10.09 18.35
N SER A 22 -6.71 10.47 19.52
CA SER A 22 -6.45 11.87 19.85
C SER A 22 -5.30 12.41 19.00
N ALA A 23 -5.48 13.57 18.38
CA ALA A 23 -4.41 14.28 17.68
C ALA A 23 -3.47 15.04 18.63
N LYS A 24 -3.87 15.25 19.90
CA LYS A 24 -3.10 16.05 20.87
C LYS A 24 -1.63 15.63 21.02
N PRO A 25 -1.27 14.33 21.11
CA PRO A 25 0.13 13.91 21.18
C PRO A 25 0.94 14.23 19.91
N TYR A 26 0.26 14.47 18.78
CA TYR A 26 0.84 14.61 17.45
C TYR A 26 0.86 16.04 16.94
N ASN A 27 0.18 16.99 17.59
CA ASN A 27 0.06 18.38 17.11
C ASN A 27 1.41 19.09 16.89
N HIS A 28 2.49 18.63 17.53
CA HIS A 28 3.84 19.13 17.30
C HIS A 28 4.40 18.80 15.89
N LEU A 29 3.75 17.90 15.15
CA LEU A 29 4.09 17.50 13.78
C LEU A 29 3.29 18.26 12.71
N PHE A 30 2.30 19.06 13.11
CA PHE A 30 1.33 19.68 12.19
C PHE A 30 1.45 21.21 12.21
N GLU A 31 0.95 21.87 11.17
CA GLU A 31 0.98 23.34 11.08
C GLU A 31 -0.03 24.03 12.01
N LYS A 32 -1.07 23.29 12.42
CA LYS A 32 -2.11 23.76 13.36
C LYS A 32 -2.57 22.63 14.27
N GLU A 33 -3.29 23.01 15.32
CA GLU A 33 -3.84 22.04 16.27
C GLU A 33 -5.08 21.35 15.72
N TYR A 34 -5.10 20.03 15.89
CA TYR A 34 -6.24 19.17 15.64
C TYR A 34 -6.69 18.48 16.92
N LYS A 35 -7.96 18.07 16.98
CA LYS A 35 -8.50 17.30 18.10
C LYS A 35 -8.36 15.80 17.89
N SER A 36 -8.61 15.33 16.67
CA SER A 36 -8.72 13.91 16.38
C SER A 36 -8.06 13.53 15.07
N ILE A 37 -7.60 12.28 15.02
CA ILE A 37 -7.12 11.59 13.83
C ILE A 37 -8.09 10.45 13.56
N VAL A 38 -8.71 10.47 12.38
CA VAL A 38 -9.50 9.34 11.87
C VAL A 38 -8.56 8.49 11.02
N VAL A 39 -8.46 7.20 11.31
CA VAL A 39 -7.62 6.26 10.57
C VAL A 39 -8.51 5.20 9.94
N ALA A 40 -8.29 4.87 8.69
CA ALA A 40 -9.04 3.86 7.97
C ALA A 40 -8.12 2.91 7.18
N LEU A 41 -8.54 1.65 7.08
CA LEU A 41 -7.89 0.67 6.21
C LEU A 41 -8.68 0.50 4.92
N PHE A 42 -7.98 0.57 3.81
CA PHE A 42 -8.52 0.42 2.47
C PHE A 42 -8.01 -0.91 1.88
N PRO A 43 -8.78 -2.01 1.94
CA PRO A 43 -8.34 -3.29 1.41
C PRO A 43 -8.10 -3.21 -0.09
N TYR A 44 -7.05 -3.86 -0.59
CA TYR A 44 -6.74 -3.91 -2.03
C TYR A 44 -6.60 -5.31 -2.59
N PHE A 45 -6.68 -6.35 -1.75
CA PHE A 45 -6.56 -7.72 -2.22
C PHE A 45 -7.79 -8.12 -3.06
N CYS A 46 -7.60 -8.44 -4.33
CA CYS A 46 -8.63 -8.92 -5.26
C CYS A 46 -8.32 -10.33 -5.79
N GLY A 47 -7.51 -11.09 -5.05
CA GLY A 47 -6.99 -12.38 -5.50
C GLY A 47 -5.58 -12.30 -6.07
N TYR A 48 -4.92 -13.46 -6.14
CA TYR A 48 -3.62 -13.60 -6.79
C TYR A 48 -3.84 -13.83 -8.30
N PRO A 49 -3.24 -13.02 -9.17
CA PRO A 49 -3.21 -13.32 -10.60
C PRO A 49 -2.33 -14.56 -10.86
N GLU A 50 -2.52 -15.20 -12.01
CA GLU A 50 -1.68 -16.33 -12.45
C GLU A 50 -0.21 -15.90 -12.56
N GLU A 51 0.04 -14.76 -13.19
CA GLU A 51 1.35 -14.12 -13.31
C GLU A 51 1.25 -12.62 -13.03
N SER A 52 2.25 -12.06 -12.34
CA SER A 52 2.32 -10.63 -12.07
C SER A 52 3.77 -10.20 -11.86
N ASN A 53 4.23 -9.28 -12.71
CA ASN A 53 5.56 -8.69 -12.60
C ASN A 53 5.56 -7.35 -11.85
N ILE A 54 4.40 -6.88 -11.38
CA ILE A 54 4.31 -5.78 -10.42
C ILE A 54 3.62 -6.23 -9.14
N SER A 55 3.91 -5.53 -8.04
CA SER A 55 3.33 -5.84 -6.74
C SER A 55 1.82 -5.58 -6.71
N LEU A 56 1.09 -6.38 -5.94
CA LEU A 56 -0.37 -6.37 -5.87
C LEU A 56 -0.93 -4.99 -5.54
N TYR A 57 -0.24 -4.20 -4.71
CA TYR A 57 -0.71 -2.87 -4.31
C TYR A 57 -0.70 -1.85 -5.48
N THR A 58 -0.07 -2.16 -6.60
CA THR A 58 0.07 -1.23 -7.74
C THR A 58 -0.87 -1.52 -8.91
N ARG A 59 -1.62 -2.62 -8.85
CA ARG A 59 -2.45 -3.12 -9.96
C ARG A 59 -3.67 -2.25 -10.24
N GLY A 60 -4.28 -1.72 -9.18
CA GLY A 60 -5.46 -0.86 -9.22
C GLY A 60 -5.13 0.60 -9.49
N MET A 61 -6.09 1.48 -9.20
CA MET A 61 -5.86 2.92 -9.18
C MET A 61 -4.91 3.30 -8.03
N ASP A 62 -4.17 4.39 -8.18
CA ASP A 62 -3.27 4.91 -7.15
C ASP A 62 -4.06 5.21 -5.86
N TYR A 63 -3.67 4.54 -4.78
CA TYR A 63 -4.37 4.61 -3.50
C TYR A 63 -4.34 6.02 -2.91
N HIS A 64 -3.35 6.84 -3.20
CA HIS A 64 -3.33 8.24 -2.75
C HIS A 64 -4.54 9.03 -3.25
N ILE A 65 -4.95 8.76 -4.50
CA ILE A 65 -6.12 9.40 -5.10
C ILE A 65 -7.39 8.85 -4.44
N VAL A 66 -7.50 7.53 -4.34
CA VAL A 66 -8.69 6.85 -3.81
C VAL A 66 -8.94 7.20 -2.34
N VAL A 67 -7.89 7.18 -1.50
CA VAL A 67 -7.98 7.54 -0.09
C VAL A 67 -8.46 8.99 0.06
N LYS A 68 -7.85 9.91 -0.70
CA LYS A 68 -8.21 11.33 -0.66
C LYS A 68 -9.67 11.53 -1.09
N ASP A 69 -10.07 11.01 -2.24
CA ASP A 69 -11.41 11.19 -2.80
C ASP A 69 -12.49 10.62 -1.87
N ILE A 70 -12.25 9.46 -1.24
CA ILE A 70 -13.19 8.84 -0.29
C ILE A 70 -13.30 9.67 0.98
N PHE A 71 -12.19 10.11 1.59
CA PHE A 71 -12.26 10.94 2.79
C PHE A 71 -12.92 12.29 2.51
N ASP A 72 -12.61 12.93 1.38
CA ASP A 72 -13.25 14.18 0.97
C ASP A 72 -14.77 14.02 0.89
N ASP A 73 -15.27 12.99 0.18
CA ASP A 73 -16.72 12.75 0.06
C ASP A 73 -17.37 12.47 1.43
N ILE A 74 -16.69 11.75 2.33
CA ILE A 74 -17.21 11.50 3.69
C ILE A 74 -17.32 12.81 4.48
N PHE A 75 -16.25 13.62 4.52
CA PHE A 75 -16.27 14.87 5.27
C PHE A 75 -17.27 15.88 4.69
N ASP A 76 -17.39 15.96 3.37
CA ASP A 76 -18.39 16.80 2.69
C ASP A 76 -19.81 16.39 3.09
N ARG A 77 -20.13 15.09 3.10
CA ARG A 77 -21.44 14.58 3.53
C ARG A 77 -21.75 14.86 5.00
N LEU A 78 -20.71 14.95 5.82
CA LEU A 78 -20.81 15.27 7.24
C LEU A 78 -20.69 16.79 7.51
N SER A 79 -20.56 17.61 6.46
CA SER A 79 -20.38 19.06 6.56
C SER A 79 -19.20 19.48 7.45
N VAL A 80 -18.11 18.70 7.41
CA VAL A 80 -16.85 19.03 8.08
C VAL A 80 -15.93 19.66 7.05
N SER A 81 -15.51 20.90 7.27
CA SER A 81 -14.70 21.65 6.29
C SER A 81 -13.24 21.86 6.70
N ASP A 82 -12.87 21.49 7.94
CA ASP A 82 -11.54 21.73 8.49
C ASP A 82 -10.84 20.40 8.79
N TYR A 83 -10.22 19.84 7.74
CA TYR A 83 -9.50 18.58 7.80
C TYR A 83 -8.31 18.55 6.82
N GLU A 84 -7.38 17.64 7.07
CA GLU A 84 -6.26 17.32 6.18
C GLU A 84 -6.15 15.79 6.03
N ILE A 85 -6.02 15.29 4.81
CA ILE A 85 -5.98 13.85 4.50
C ILE A 85 -4.57 13.44 4.06
N TYR A 86 -4.14 12.28 4.55
CA TYR A 86 -2.83 11.72 4.31
C TYR A 86 -2.89 10.21 4.05
N SER A 87 -1.92 9.73 3.26
CA SER A 87 -1.61 8.31 3.05
C SER A 87 -0.19 8.21 2.51
N ASP A 88 0.66 7.37 3.08
CA ASP A 88 2.08 7.13 2.78
C ASP A 88 3.00 8.36 2.90
N VAL A 89 2.59 9.48 2.31
CA VAL A 89 3.22 10.79 2.42
C VAL A 89 2.43 11.64 3.40
N GLY A 90 2.96 11.77 4.62
CA GLY A 90 2.38 12.60 5.66
C GLY A 90 3.33 12.84 6.84
N PRO A 91 2.89 13.63 7.83
CA PRO A 91 3.71 14.03 8.98
C PRO A 91 4.02 12.89 9.99
N GLU A 92 3.27 11.80 9.99
CA GLU A 92 3.45 10.67 10.91
C GLU A 92 3.38 9.32 10.18
N ILE A 93 3.89 8.27 10.82
CA ILE A 93 3.95 6.89 10.31
C ILE A 93 2.57 6.25 10.33
N ASP A 94 2.01 5.98 9.16
CA ASP A 94 0.71 5.35 8.94
C ASP A 94 0.52 4.06 9.75
N THR A 95 1.53 3.18 9.76
CA THR A 95 1.45 1.91 10.50
C THR A 95 1.34 2.11 12.02
N LYS A 96 1.94 3.17 12.55
CA LYS A 96 1.80 3.53 13.97
C LYS A 96 0.37 3.99 14.26
N LEU A 97 -0.18 4.88 13.43
CA LEU A 97 -1.56 5.37 13.58
C LEU A 97 -2.58 4.23 13.45
N ALA A 98 -2.40 3.31 12.51
CA ALA A 98 -3.26 2.13 12.36
C ALA A 98 -3.17 1.17 13.55
N TYR A 99 -1.99 0.98 14.14
CA TYR A 99 -1.84 0.20 15.35
C TYR A 99 -2.54 0.86 16.55
N GLU A 100 -2.30 2.15 16.76
CA GLU A 100 -2.85 2.88 17.90
C GLU A 100 -4.37 3.03 17.85
N SER A 101 -4.92 3.11 16.65
CA SER A 101 -6.37 3.13 16.39
C SER A 101 -7.02 1.73 16.47
N GLY A 102 -6.24 0.68 16.79
CA GLY A 102 -6.76 -0.67 16.99
C GLY A 102 -7.09 -1.44 15.71
N LEU A 103 -6.65 -0.96 14.54
CA LEU A 103 -6.99 -1.53 13.24
C LEU A 103 -6.19 -2.78 12.87
N GLY A 104 -5.19 -3.14 13.66
CA GLY A 104 -4.44 -4.37 13.45
C GLY A 104 -3.27 -4.52 14.42
N ILE A 105 -2.47 -5.55 14.14
CA ILE A 105 -1.23 -5.83 14.85
C ILE A 105 -0.04 -5.54 13.95
N LYS A 106 1.11 -5.21 14.54
CA LYS A 106 2.36 -5.07 13.78
C LYS A 106 2.97 -6.44 13.51
N GLY A 107 3.18 -6.77 12.23
CA GLY A 107 3.88 -7.97 11.79
C GLY A 107 5.40 -7.84 11.93
N ILE A 108 6.11 -8.97 12.02
CA ILE A 108 7.59 -9.00 11.92
C ILE A 108 8.06 -8.43 10.58
N ASN A 109 7.27 -8.55 9.52
CA ASN A 109 7.55 -7.94 8.21
C ASN A 109 7.36 -6.41 8.18
N GLY A 110 7.06 -5.77 9.31
CA GLY A 110 6.89 -4.32 9.42
C GLY A 110 5.52 -3.79 9.01
N LEU A 111 4.63 -4.65 8.49
CA LEU A 111 3.30 -4.26 8.01
C LEU A 111 2.25 -4.34 9.12
N ILE A 112 1.14 -3.63 8.92
CA ILE A 112 -0.08 -3.83 9.72
C ILE A 112 -0.81 -5.06 9.20
N ILE A 113 -1.27 -5.88 10.14
CA ILE A 113 -2.06 -7.08 9.88
C ILE A 113 -3.42 -6.88 10.54
N ASN A 114 -4.43 -6.65 9.71
CA ASN A 114 -5.83 -6.59 10.09
C ASN A 114 -6.43 -8.00 10.16
N LYS A 115 -7.45 -8.18 11.02
CA LYS A 115 -8.11 -9.49 11.20
C LYS A 115 -8.90 -9.93 9.96
N LYS A 116 -9.55 -9.00 9.26
CA LYS A 116 -10.43 -9.27 8.11
C LYS A 116 -9.67 -9.28 6.79
N TYR A 117 -8.75 -8.34 6.61
CA TYR A 117 -8.05 -8.10 5.33
C TYR A 117 -6.58 -8.53 5.33
N GLY A 118 -6.10 -9.09 6.45
CA GLY A 118 -4.68 -9.42 6.60
C GLY A 118 -3.81 -8.17 6.46
N SER A 119 -2.71 -8.29 5.74
CA SER A 119 -1.79 -7.17 5.47
C SER A 119 -2.01 -6.47 4.12
N TYR A 120 -3.04 -6.84 3.36
CA TYR A 120 -3.34 -6.25 2.06
C TYR A 120 -4.28 -5.05 2.19
N VAL A 121 -3.81 -4.04 2.91
CA VAL A 121 -4.53 -2.79 3.16
C VAL A 121 -3.61 -1.61 2.87
N PHE A 122 -4.16 -0.55 2.28
CA PHE A 122 -3.60 0.78 2.41
C PHE A 122 -4.09 1.39 3.72
N ILE A 123 -3.31 2.32 4.24
CA ILE A 123 -3.66 3.08 5.43
C ILE A 123 -3.86 4.52 4.97
N GLY A 124 -5.02 5.08 5.31
CA GLY A 124 -5.29 6.50 5.15
C GLY A 124 -5.67 7.09 6.50
N TYR A 125 -5.30 8.34 6.72
CA TYR A 125 -5.74 9.06 7.91
C TYR A 125 -6.09 10.51 7.59
N ALA A 126 -6.99 11.05 8.41
CA ALA A 126 -7.39 12.44 8.33
C ALA A 126 -7.31 13.11 9.70
N LEU A 127 -6.72 14.30 9.73
CA LEU A 127 -6.72 15.19 10.88
C LEU A 127 -7.98 16.04 10.84
N CYS A 128 -8.69 16.22 11.96
CA CYS A 128 -9.86 17.10 12.02
C CYS A 128 -10.10 17.68 13.43
N ASN A 129 -10.96 18.69 13.49
CA ASN A 129 -11.33 19.39 14.72
C ASN A 129 -12.63 18.90 15.38
N GLU A 130 -13.21 17.84 14.80
CA GLU A 130 -14.28 17.07 15.41
C GLU A 130 -13.74 16.19 16.53
N GLU A 131 -14.47 16.08 17.63
CA GLU A 131 -14.14 15.18 18.73
C GLU A 131 -14.90 13.86 18.60
N PHE A 132 -14.19 12.76 18.83
CA PHE A 132 -14.66 11.37 18.74
C PHE A 132 -14.37 10.60 20.03
N GLU A 133 -15.02 9.45 20.18
CA GLU A 133 -14.60 8.46 21.17
C GLU A 133 -13.40 7.68 20.64
N TYR A 134 -12.27 7.74 21.36
CA TYR A 134 -11.02 7.17 20.88
C TYR A 134 -10.94 5.65 21.06
N SER A 135 -10.45 4.99 20.01
CA SER A 135 -10.11 3.59 19.96
C SER A 135 -8.89 3.27 20.84
N LEU A 136 -8.71 1.98 21.11
CA LEU A 136 -7.54 1.46 21.83
C LEU A 136 -6.73 0.53 20.94
N PRO A 137 -5.39 0.49 21.10
CA PRO A 137 -4.56 -0.45 20.36
C PRO A 137 -4.95 -1.91 20.64
N SER A 138 -4.70 -2.77 19.65
CA SER A 138 -4.84 -4.22 19.84
C SER A 138 -3.81 -4.74 20.84
N TYR A 139 -4.25 -5.58 21.79
CA TYR A 139 -3.35 -6.28 22.72
C TYR A 139 -2.66 -7.52 22.11
N ASN A 140 -3.04 -7.90 20.88
CA ASN A 140 -2.46 -9.05 20.20
C ASN A 140 -1.14 -8.69 19.51
N SER A 141 -0.32 -9.69 19.26
CA SER A 141 0.95 -9.57 18.55
C SER A 141 1.07 -10.58 17.42
N CYS A 142 2.05 -10.37 16.54
CA CYS A 142 2.38 -11.33 15.48
C CYS A 142 2.67 -12.72 16.10
N ILE A 143 2.19 -13.78 15.46
CA ILE A 143 2.40 -15.18 15.93
C ILE A 143 3.86 -15.66 15.87
N GLY A 144 4.80 -14.80 15.46
CA GLY A 144 6.23 -15.12 15.53
C GLY A 144 6.71 -16.22 14.59
N CYS A 145 5.96 -16.55 13.53
CA CYS A 145 6.28 -17.72 12.68
C CYS A 145 7.54 -17.58 11.82
N LYS A 146 8.11 -16.36 11.70
CA LYS A 146 9.31 -16.02 10.92
C LYS A 146 9.31 -16.42 9.43
N LYS A 147 8.16 -16.80 8.85
CA LYS A 147 8.06 -17.13 7.42
C LYS A 147 8.49 -15.97 6.52
N CYS A 148 8.12 -14.74 6.87
CA CYS A 148 8.53 -13.55 6.14
C CYS A 148 10.04 -13.29 6.20
N VAL A 149 10.68 -13.54 7.36
CA VAL A 149 12.14 -13.45 7.52
C VAL A 149 12.84 -14.43 6.59
N ASN A 150 12.44 -15.71 6.66
CA ASN A 150 13.07 -16.79 5.91
C ASN A 150 12.85 -16.69 4.38
N ALA A 151 11.75 -16.09 3.95
CA ALA A 151 11.42 -15.97 2.53
C ALA A 151 11.92 -14.66 1.88
N CYS A 152 12.42 -13.69 2.65
CA CYS A 152 12.83 -12.40 2.12
C CYS A 152 14.10 -12.54 1.26
N PRO A 153 14.07 -12.25 -0.06
CA PRO A 153 15.22 -12.51 -0.93
C PRO A 153 16.49 -11.77 -0.50
N GLY A 154 16.35 -10.47 -0.18
CA GLY A 154 17.47 -9.63 0.25
C GLY A 154 17.82 -9.74 1.74
N ASN A 155 17.17 -10.64 2.50
CA ASN A 155 17.31 -10.72 3.97
C ASN A 155 17.10 -9.36 4.67
N ALA A 156 16.12 -8.60 4.19
CA ALA A 156 15.82 -7.26 4.70
C ALA A 156 15.13 -7.27 6.06
N ILE A 157 14.49 -8.38 6.44
CA ILE A 157 13.65 -8.47 7.65
C ILE A 157 14.43 -9.22 8.73
N SER A 158 14.63 -8.60 9.89
CA SER A 158 15.25 -9.24 11.05
C SER A 158 14.20 -9.94 11.94
N ASP A 159 14.69 -10.83 12.81
CA ASP A 159 13.85 -11.57 13.77
C ASP A 159 13.10 -10.67 14.76
N ASP A 160 13.64 -9.49 15.08
CA ASP A 160 13.03 -8.49 15.95
C ASP A 160 12.11 -7.50 15.20
N GLY A 161 11.85 -7.75 13.91
CA GLY A 161 10.90 -6.99 13.10
C GLY A 161 11.43 -5.65 12.56
N LYS A 162 12.75 -5.46 12.52
CA LYS A 162 13.37 -4.34 11.81
C LYS A 162 13.48 -4.69 10.32
N VAL A 163 13.22 -3.69 9.48
CA VAL A 163 13.32 -3.81 8.02
C VAL A 163 14.44 -2.92 7.52
N ASP A 164 15.50 -3.51 6.97
CA ASP A 164 16.55 -2.82 6.26
C ASP A 164 16.09 -2.48 4.84
N VAL A 165 15.59 -1.26 4.68
CA VAL A 165 15.03 -0.76 3.42
C VAL A 165 16.05 -0.82 2.27
N SER A 166 17.36 -0.71 2.56
CA SER A 166 18.40 -0.78 1.52
C SER A 166 18.51 -2.15 0.85
N LYS A 167 18.06 -3.21 1.53
CA LYS A 167 18.01 -4.60 1.06
C LYS A 167 16.62 -5.05 0.62
N CYS A 168 15.61 -4.20 0.82
CA CYS A 168 14.24 -4.55 0.48
C CYS A 168 14.06 -4.50 -1.04
N LEU A 169 13.69 -5.63 -1.65
CA LEU A 169 13.42 -5.72 -3.09
C LEU A 169 12.38 -4.69 -3.58
N SER A 170 11.36 -4.39 -2.75
CA SER A 170 10.39 -3.32 -3.05
C SER A 170 11.05 -1.95 -3.21
N ASN A 171 12.06 -1.63 -2.38
CA ASN A 171 12.83 -0.39 -2.51
C ASN A 171 13.85 -0.46 -3.66
N ILE A 172 14.51 -1.61 -3.85
CA ILE A 172 15.49 -1.81 -4.93
C ILE A 172 14.84 -1.60 -6.29
N THR A 173 13.66 -2.20 -6.51
CA THR A 173 12.90 -2.03 -7.76
C THR A 173 12.57 -0.57 -8.03
N GLN A 174 12.37 0.27 -7.00
CA GLN A 174 12.02 1.69 -7.12
C GLN A 174 13.21 2.67 -7.12
N THR A 175 14.42 2.18 -6.83
CA THR A 175 15.63 3.00 -6.71
C THR A 175 16.03 3.55 -8.08
N LYS A 176 16.31 4.86 -8.18
CA LYS A 176 16.82 5.49 -9.41
C LYS A 176 18.32 5.25 -9.58
N GLY A 177 18.79 5.29 -10.83
CA GLY A 177 20.21 5.14 -11.16
C GLY A 177 20.62 3.68 -11.36
N ASP A 178 21.91 3.41 -11.24
CA ASP A 178 22.46 2.08 -11.47
C ASP A 178 22.29 1.19 -10.23
N LEU A 179 21.86 -0.05 -10.46
CA LEU A 179 21.82 -1.10 -9.45
C LEU A 179 23.10 -1.93 -9.50
N THR A 180 23.51 -2.45 -8.34
CA THR A 180 24.59 -3.44 -8.25
C THR A 180 24.18 -4.75 -8.95
N ASN A 181 25.14 -5.60 -9.32
CA ASN A 181 24.80 -6.88 -9.96
C ASN A 181 23.87 -7.73 -9.08
N ASN A 182 24.14 -7.84 -7.78
CA ASN A 182 23.28 -8.57 -6.85
C ASN A 182 21.83 -8.03 -6.82
N GLN A 183 21.65 -6.71 -6.84
CA GLN A 183 20.31 -6.11 -6.89
C GLN A 183 19.58 -6.40 -8.20
N ARG A 184 20.31 -6.51 -9.32
CA ARG A 184 19.73 -6.92 -10.61
C ARG A 184 19.32 -8.38 -10.58
N ASP A 185 20.16 -9.25 -10.03
CA ASP A 185 19.88 -10.68 -9.89
C ASP A 185 18.62 -10.89 -9.02
N GLU A 186 18.47 -10.16 -7.91
CA GLU A 186 17.25 -10.22 -7.09
C GLU A 186 15.99 -9.81 -7.86
N ILE A 187 16.06 -8.81 -8.74
CA ILE A 187 14.95 -8.42 -9.62
C ILE A 187 14.64 -9.56 -10.61
N VAL A 188 15.65 -10.12 -11.26
CA VAL A 188 15.47 -11.18 -12.26
C VAL A 188 14.92 -12.46 -11.63
N ASP A 189 15.48 -12.89 -10.50
CA ASP A 189 15.09 -14.12 -9.81
C ASP A 189 13.68 -14.04 -9.23
N SER A 190 13.26 -12.86 -8.79
CA SER A 190 11.93 -12.64 -8.23
C SER A 190 10.84 -12.47 -9.28
N GLY A 191 11.19 -12.13 -10.53
CA GLY A 191 10.21 -11.89 -11.59
C GLY A 191 9.48 -10.55 -11.49
N VAL A 192 9.83 -9.67 -10.53
CA VAL A 192 9.10 -8.41 -10.30
C VAL A 192 9.90 -7.17 -10.70
N ILE A 193 9.27 -6.28 -11.47
CA ILE A 193 9.85 -5.01 -11.93
C ILE A 193 9.48 -3.83 -11.03
N PHE A 194 8.48 -3.94 -10.15
CA PHE A 194 8.07 -2.86 -9.26
C PHE A 194 7.38 -3.39 -7.99
N GLY A 195 7.94 -3.07 -6.83
CA GLY A 195 7.45 -3.56 -5.54
C GLY A 195 7.84 -5.01 -5.24
N CYS A 196 7.34 -5.58 -4.15
CA CYS A 196 7.52 -6.99 -3.79
C CYS A 196 6.48 -7.41 -2.74
N ASP A 197 5.83 -8.56 -2.94
CA ASP A 197 4.78 -9.09 -2.03
C ASP A 197 5.22 -10.34 -1.26
N ILE A 198 6.46 -10.80 -1.40
CA ILE A 198 6.88 -12.13 -0.91
C ILE A 198 6.62 -12.28 0.60
N CYS A 199 6.97 -11.28 1.40
CA CYS A 199 6.77 -11.31 2.85
C CYS A 199 5.29 -11.32 3.26
N GLN A 200 4.39 -10.84 2.41
CA GLN A 200 2.94 -10.92 2.59
C GLN A 200 2.41 -12.27 2.11
N LYS A 201 2.81 -12.74 0.93
CA LYS A 201 2.35 -14.02 0.34
C LYS A 201 2.60 -15.21 1.25
N VAL A 202 3.73 -15.22 1.97
CA VAL A 202 4.06 -16.30 2.92
C VAL A 202 3.45 -16.13 4.31
N CYS A 203 2.83 -14.99 4.60
CA CYS A 203 2.31 -14.67 5.93
C CYS A 203 1.02 -15.47 6.21
N PRO A 204 0.95 -16.27 7.30
CA PRO A 204 -0.25 -17.07 7.60
C PRO A 204 -1.52 -16.24 7.82
N HIS A 205 -1.37 -14.97 8.22
CA HIS A 205 -2.50 -14.05 8.41
C HIS A 205 -3.18 -13.64 7.10
N ASN A 206 -2.59 -13.95 5.94
CA ASN A 206 -3.15 -13.64 4.61
C ASN A 206 -3.85 -14.84 3.95
N LYS A 207 -4.02 -15.97 4.65
CA LYS A 207 -4.59 -17.19 4.05
C LYS A 207 -6.10 -17.10 3.81
N ASP A 208 -6.84 -16.63 4.80
CA ASP A 208 -8.32 -16.67 4.83
C ASP A 208 -8.87 -15.25 5.04
N ILE A 209 -8.53 -14.35 4.10
CA ILE A 209 -8.85 -12.92 4.17
C ILE A 209 -9.97 -12.55 3.18
N SER A 210 -10.67 -11.46 3.48
CA SER A 210 -11.67 -10.90 2.56
C SER A 210 -11.01 -10.19 1.38
N MET A 211 -11.62 -10.31 0.21
CA MET A 211 -11.25 -9.49 -0.94
C MET A 211 -11.82 -8.07 -0.80
N THR A 212 -11.23 -7.13 -1.54
CA THR A 212 -11.70 -5.75 -1.61
C THR A 212 -12.99 -5.64 -2.40
N GLU A 213 -13.89 -4.79 -1.90
CA GLU A 213 -15.08 -4.34 -2.61
C GLU A 213 -14.91 -2.89 -3.11
N ILE A 214 -13.74 -2.29 -2.91
CA ILE A 214 -13.41 -0.96 -3.42
C ILE A 214 -13.17 -1.09 -4.92
N ARG A 215 -14.04 -0.47 -5.70
CA ARG A 215 -14.11 -0.60 -7.15
C ARG A 215 -12.79 -0.24 -7.82
N GLU A 216 -12.16 0.84 -7.37
CA GLU A 216 -10.91 1.40 -7.89
C GLU A 216 -9.71 0.45 -7.71
N PHE A 217 -9.78 -0.48 -6.76
CA PHE A 217 -8.75 -1.49 -6.51
C PHE A 217 -9.08 -2.86 -7.10
N ASN A 218 -10.26 -3.02 -7.70
CA ASN A 218 -10.72 -4.29 -8.26
C ASN A 218 -10.97 -4.21 -9.78
N GLU A 219 -11.18 -3.01 -10.33
CA GLU A 219 -11.42 -2.81 -11.75
C GLU A 219 -10.17 -2.34 -12.51
N LYS A 220 -10.12 -2.66 -13.81
CA LYS A 220 -9.06 -2.22 -14.73
C LYS A 220 -7.65 -2.53 -14.20
N LEU A 221 -7.47 -3.72 -13.64
CA LEU A 221 -6.20 -4.15 -13.07
C LEU A 221 -5.14 -4.29 -14.16
N ILE A 222 -3.91 -3.96 -13.81
CA ILE A 222 -2.72 -4.24 -14.60
C ILE A 222 -1.89 -5.21 -13.79
N ASP A 223 -1.69 -6.43 -14.29
CA ASP A 223 -0.90 -7.46 -13.59
C ASP A 223 0.54 -7.47 -14.08
N ASN A 224 0.72 -7.15 -15.36
CA ASN A 224 2.01 -7.19 -16.03
C ASN A 224 2.21 -5.93 -16.88
N LEU A 225 3.45 -5.46 -16.90
CA LEU A 225 3.93 -4.47 -17.85
C LEU A 225 5.00 -5.12 -18.73
N TYR A 226 4.95 -4.88 -20.03
CA TYR A 226 5.97 -5.33 -20.97
C TYR A 226 6.78 -4.14 -21.49
N LEU A 227 7.98 -4.41 -22.01
CA LEU A 227 8.84 -3.36 -22.52
C LEU A 227 8.16 -2.59 -23.66
N GLU A 228 7.35 -3.25 -24.48
CA GLU A 228 6.60 -2.62 -25.57
C GLU A 228 5.47 -1.69 -25.10
N ASP A 229 4.93 -1.89 -23.89
CA ASP A 229 3.91 -1.00 -23.32
C ASP A 229 4.43 0.39 -23.01
N ILE A 230 5.76 0.52 -22.86
CA ILE A 230 6.42 1.68 -22.24
C ILE A 230 7.48 2.30 -23.16
N LYS A 231 8.31 1.49 -23.85
CA LYS A 231 9.54 1.93 -24.52
C LYS A 231 9.36 3.08 -25.52
N ASN A 232 8.23 3.10 -26.22
CA ASN A 232 7.94 4.09 -27.27
C ASN A 232 7.13 5.30 -26.77
N LEU A 233 6.72 5.32 -25.51
CA LEU A 233 5.96 6.44 -24.96
C LEU A 233 6.91 7.59 -24.60
N SER A 234 6.57 8.83 -24.97
CA SER A 234 7.12 10.01 -24.32
C SER A 234 6.73 10.06 -22.83
N ASN A 235 7.40 10.87 -22.03
CA ASN A 235 7.03 11.05 -20.62
C ASN A 235 5.59 11.56 -20.46
N LYS A 236 5.11 12.40 -21.40
CA LYS A 236 3.74 12.90 -21.42
C LYS A 236 2.74 11.77 -21.70
N GLU A 237 3.00 10.94 -22.71
CA GLU A 237 2.14 9.81 -23.04
C GLU A 237 2.12 8.75 -21.94
N PHE A 238 3.27 8.47 -21.31
CA PHE A 238 3.35 7.58 -20.16
C PHE A 238 2.49 8.10 -19.00
N LYS A 239 2.60 9.39 -18.66
CA LYS A 239 1.77 10.01 -17.62
C LYS A 239 0.28 9.96 -17.98
N ASN A 240 -0.09 10.19 -19.25
CA ASN A 240 -1.48 10.11 -19.67
C ASN A 240 -2.04 8.67 -19.58
N LYS A 241 -1.23 7.65 -19.88
CA LYS A 241 -1.64 6.24 -19.88
C LYS A 241 -1.65 5.62 -18.47
N PHE A 242 -0.64 5.92 -17.66
CA PHE A 242 -0.38 5.24 -16.39
C PHE A 242 -0.33 6.17 -15.17
N GLY A 243 -0.52 7.48 -15.33
CA GLY A 243 -0.35 8.45 -14.25
C GLY A 243 -1.35 8.34 -13.10
N ASN A 244 -2.38 7.51 -13.25
CA ASN A 244 -3.30 7.14 -12.17
C ASN A 244 -2.92 5.81 -11.48
N ARG A 245 -1.72 5.29 -11.72
CA ARG A 245 -1.21 4.06 -11.12
C ARG A 245 -0.04 4.37 -10.19
N ALA A 246 -0.03 3.73 -9.03
CA ALA A 246 1.00 3.93 -8.02
C ALA A 246 2.41 3.65 -8.58
N PHE A 247 2.59 2.64 -9.46
CA PHE A 247 3.92 2.33 -10.03
C PHE A 247 4.49 3.44 -10.92
N SER A 248 3.69 4.43 -11.34
CA SER A 248 4.09 5.46 -12.28
C SER A 248 4.86 6.63 -11.65
N TRP A 249 4.83 6.77 -10.31
CA TRP A 249 5.27 7.96 -9.59
C TRP A 249 6.75 8.36 -9.81
N ARG A 250 7.61 7.37 -10.06
CA ARG A 250 9.04 7.56 -10.35
C ARG A 250 9.37 7.70 -11.85
N GLY A 251 8.37 7.56 -12.71
CA GLY A 251 8.49 7.66 -14.16
C GLY A 251 8.96 6.37 -14.84
N LYS A 252 8.86 6.36 -16.17
CA LYS A 252 9.03 5.17 -17.01
C LYS A 252 10.44 4.58 -17.05
N ALA A 253 11.47 5.42 -16.85
CA ALA A 253 12.87 5.01 -17.05
C ALA A 253 13.29 3.85 -16.14
N LEU A 254 12.77 3.81 -14.91
CA LEU A 254 13.07 2.74 -13.96
C LEU A 254 12.40 1.41 -14.36
N LEU A 255 11.18 1.49 -14.91
CA LEU A 255 10.39 0.32 -15.33
C LEU A 255 11.07 -0.28 -16.56
N GLU A 256 11.44 0.56 -17.53
CA GLU A 256 12.22 0.15 -18.69
C GLU A 256 13.56 -0.48 -18.30
N ARG A 257 14.26 0.10 -17.31
CA ARG A 257 15.52 -0.49 -16.79
C ARG A 257 15.27 -1.88 -16.23
N ASN A 258 14.30 -2.02 -15.33
CA ASN A 258 14.02 -3.30 -14.67
C ASN A 258 13.56 -4.36 -15.68
N LEU A 259 12.70 -3.99 -16.63
CA LEU A 259 12.25 -4.85 -17.72
C LEU A 259 13.41 -5.36 -18.58
N LYS A 260 14.40 -4.50 -18.88
CA LYS A 260 15.59 -4.89 -19.67
C LYS A 260 16.46 -5.92 -18.98
N TYR A 261 16.42 -6.05 -17.64
CA TYR A 261 17.18 -7.09 -16.95
C TYR A 261 16.69 -8.51 -17.26
N PHE A 262 15.45 -8.64 -17.70
CA PHE A 262 14.91 -9.94 -18.10
C PHE A 262 15.30 -10.37 -19.52
N GLY A 263 15.88 -9.47 -20.33
CA GLY A 263 16.27 -9.75 -21.72
C GLY A 263 15.09 -10.27 -22.56
N ASP A 264 15.36 -11.26 -23.42
CA ASP A 264 14.37 -11.89 -24.30
C ASP A 264 13.36 -12.78 -23.53
N ARG A 265 13.53 -13.00 -22.21
CA ARG A 265 12.62 -13.86 -21.42
C ARG A 265 11.18 -13.33 -21.34
N TYR A 266 10.97 -12.05 -21.68
CA TYR A 266 9.66 -11.39 -21.71
C TYR A 266 9.24 -10.93 -23.12
N GLU A 267 9.98 -11.28 -24.18
CA GLU A 267 9.48 -11.09 -25.54
C GLU A 267 8.35 -12.08 -25.81
N HIS A 268 7.13 -11.65 -25.48
CA HIS A 268 5.84 -12.20 -25.87
C HIS A 268 5.84 -13.68 -26.30
N ASN A 269 5.34 -14.55 -25.41
CA ASN A 269 4.51 -15.68 -25.81
C ASN A 269 3.23 -15.15 -26.50
N LYS A 270 3.38 -14.62 -27.72
CA LYS A 270 2.31 -14.59 -28.72
C LYS A 270 2.34 -15.93 -29.45
N THR A 271 2.03 -17.00 -28.72
CA THR A 271 1.55 -18.25 -29.34
C THR A 271 0.07 -18.31 -29.08
N GLU A 272 -0.66 -17.87 -30.10
CA GLU A 272 -1.95 -18.40 -30.56
C GLU A 272 -2.89 -18.98 -29.50
N SER A 273 -3.95 -18.23 -29.18
CA SER A 273 -5.30 -18.76 -28.97
C SER A 273 -6.34 -17.71 -29.32
#